data_AF-A0A349QY62-F1
#
_entry.id   AF-A0A349QY62-F1
#
_cell.length_a   1.000
_cell.length_b   1.000
_cell.length_c   1.000
_cell.angle_alpha   90.00
_cell.angle_beta   90.00
_cell.angle_gamma   90.00
#
_symmetry.space_group_name_H-M   'P 1'
#
loop_
_entity.id
_entity.type
_entity.pdbx_description
1 polymer ?
#
loop_
_entity_poly.entity_id
_entity_poly.type
_entity_poly.pdbx_seq_one_letter_code
_entity_poly.pdbx_strand_id
1 'polypeptide(L)'
;WSRLKNDLGDLEFFGENLYAVHSIEYMQLEHYYYVFAARIKNQWLSWEEVTFYASLFDLPTVPVLKLDMVKDLTELELRRLVENLAMQSSIFGSVDPKTEEACTMEGLVCRNADAYTLSEFQHNVFKYVRKGHVQTDEHWTKSWRRAKMIWERRDYSWNGQ
;
A
#
# COMPACT_ATOMS: atom_id res chain seq x y z
N TRP A 1 -10.53 -12.36 11.03
CA TRP A 1 -11.66 -12.12 10.11
C TRP A 1 -13.03 -12.45 10.69
N SER A 2 -13.32 -13.68 11.13
CA SER A 2 -14.67 -14.03 11.63
C SER A 2 -15.12 -13.29 12.90
N ARG A 3 -14.20 -12.89 13.78
CA ARG A 3 -14.51 -12.08 14.98
C ARG A 3 -14.70 -10.59 14.65
N LEU A 4 -13.80 -10.01 13.86
CA LEU A 4 -13.86 -8.60 13.40
C LEU A 4 -15.20 -8.27 12.69
N LYS A 5 -15.74 -9.20 11.91
CA LYS A 5 -16.95 -8.95 11.11
C LYS A 5 -18.18 -8.56 11.95
N ASN A 6 -18.27 -9.02 13.20
CA ASN A 6 -19.40 -8.72 14.06
C ASN A 6 -19.31 -7.33 14.71
N ASP A 7 -18.10 -6.79 14.86
CA ASP A 7 -17.85 -5.51 15.54
C ASP A 7 -17.80 -4.33 14.55
N LEU A 8 -17.67 -4.60 13.24
CA LEU A 8 -17.54 -3.58 12.19
C LEU A 8 -18.86 -2.88 11.82
N GLY A 9 -20.01 -3.54 12.02
CA GLY A 9 -21.29 -3.02 11.51
C GLY A 9 -21.25 -2.81 9.99
N ASP A 10 -21.48 -1.57 9.55
CA ASP A 10 -21.44 -1.16 8.13
C ASP A 10 -20.02 -0.76 7.65
N LEU A 11 -19.00 -0.86 8.50
CA LEU A 11 -17.61 -0.49 8.17
C LEU A 11 -16.90 -1.59 7.37
N GLU A 12 -16.34 -1.20 6.23
CA GLU A 12 -15.55 -2.07 5.36
C GLU A 12 -14.11 -1.57 5.28
N PHE A 13 -13.13 -2.44 5.55
CA PHE A 13 -11.71 -2.17 5.30
C PHE A 13 -11.24 -2.79 4.00
N PHE A 14 -10.45 -2.03 3.26
CA PHE A 14 -9.76 -2.45 2.04
C PHE A 14 -8.26 -2.33 2.28
N GLY A 15 -7.53 -3.38 1.94
CA GLY A 15 -6.10 -3.46 2.21
C GLY A 15 -5.40 -4.39 1.26
N GLU A 16 -4.09 -4.22 1.21
CA GLU A 16 -3.19 -5.02 0.38
C GLU A 16 -2.66 -6.21 1.19
N ASN A 17 -2.73 -7.40 0.59
CA ASN A 17 -2.21 -8.61 1.21
C ASN A 17 -0.83 -8.96 0.64
N LEU A 18 0.21 -8.70 1.42
CA LEU A 18 1.62 -8.89 1.09
C LEU A 18 2.16 -10.26 1.52
N TYR A 19 1.27 -11.25 1.75
CA TYR A 19 1.68 -12.60 2.14
C TYR A 19 2.49 -13.32 1.05
N ALA A 20 2.15 -13.12 -0.23
CA ALA A 20 2.84 -13.72 -1.35
C ALA A 20 3.79 -12.71 -2.00
N VAL A 21 5.03 -13.15 -2.27
CA VAL A 21 5.98 -12.37 -3.07
C VAL A 21 5.57 -12.45 -4.55
N HIS A 22 5.47 -11.28 -5.18
CA HIS A 22 5.16 -11.14 -6.60
C HIS A 22 6.37 -10.60 -7.37
N SER A 23 6.27 -9.40 -7.96
CA SER A 23 7.34 -8.72 -8.69
C SER A 23 8.36 -8.04 -7.77
N ILE A 24 8.00 -7.82 -6.50
CA ILE A 24 8.85 -7.18 -5.50
C ILE A 24 8.79 -7.98 -4.20
N GLU A 25 9.94 -8.15 -3.56
CA GLU A 25 10.02 -8.59 -2.17
C GLU A 25 10.31 -7.39 -1.26
N TYR A 26 9.57 -7.31 -0.15
CA TYR A 26 9.77 -6.29 0.87
C TYR A 26 10.66 -6.79 2.00
N MET A 27 11.67 -6.01 2.37
CA MET A 27 12.69 -6.38 3.35
C MET A 27 12.31 -6.01 4.79
N GLN A 28 11.53 -4.96 4.97
CA GLN A 28 11.10 -4.39 6.25
C GLN A 28 9.59 -4.58 6.46
N LEU A 29 9.08 -5.77 6.12
CA LEU A 29 7.67 -6.10 6.22
C LEU A 29 7.32 -6.52 7.66
N GLU A 30 6.47 -5.75 8.34
CA GLU A 30 6.03 -6.05 9.72
C GLU A 30 4.71 -6.83 9.76
N HIS A 31 3.84 -6.60 8.79
CA HIS A 31 2.53 -7.24 8.72
C HIS A 31 2.25 -7.75 7.30
N TYR A 32 1.37 -8.73 7.15
CA TYR A 32 0.96 -9.18 5.82
C TYR A 32 -0.21 -8.40 5.24
N TYR A 33 -0.89 -7.56 6.04
CA TYR A 33 -2.09 -6.86 5.59
C TYR A 33 -2.01 -5.40 6.00
N TYR A 34 -2.06 -4.49 5.01
CA TYR A 34 -2.02 -3.05 5.23
C TYR A 34 -3.25 -2.39 4.63
N VAL A 35 -3.98 -1.64 5.44
CA VAL A 35 -5.20 -0.93 5.04
C VAL A 35 -4.83 0.29 4.18
N PHE A 36 -5.51 0.46 3.05
CA PHE A 36 -5.37 1.65 2.20
C PHE A 36 -6.68 2.44 2.04
N ALA A 37 -7.82 1.85 2.38
CA ALA A 37 -9.10 2.55 2.37
C ALA A 37 -10.09 1.90 3.34
N ALA A 38 -11.08 2.68 3.74
CA ALA A 38 -12.23 2.22 4.48
C ALA A 38 -13.48 2.92 3.95
N ARG A 39 -14.63 2.25 4.08
CA ARG A 39 -15.91 2.74 3.59
C ARG A 39 -17.02 2.40 4.59
N ILE A 40 -18.00 3.29 4.71
CA ILE A 40 -19.27 3.00 5.37
C ILE A 40 -20.37 3.19 4.33
N LYS A 41 -21.07 2.10 3.98
CA LYS A 41 -22.09 2.08 2.91
C LYS A 41 -21.55 2.66 1.59
N ASN A 42 -22.03 3.83 1.19
CA ASN A 42 -21.67 4.50 -0.07
C ASN A 42 -20.67 5.65 0.12
N GLN A 43 -20.03 5.75 1.29
CA GLN A 43 -19.11 6.83 1.63
C GLN A 43 -17.69 6.28 1.87
N TRP A 44 -16.75 6.61 0.99
CA TRP A 44 -15.33 6.42 1.27
C TRP A 44 -14.92 7.41 2.37
N LEU A 45 -14.27 6.88 3.40
CA LEU A 45 -13.86 7.68 4.56
C LEU A 45 -12.63 8.54 4.23
N SER A 46 -12.48 9.65 4.95
CA SER A 46 -11.28 10.48 4.86
C SER A 46 -10.05 9.68 5.30
N TRP A 47 -8.86 10.11 4.92
CA TRP A 47 -7.63 9.43 5.33
C TRP A 47 -7.46 9.44 6.86
N GLU A 48 -7.88 10.51 7.53
CA GLU A 48 -7.89 10.60 8.99
C GLU A 48 -8.84 9.57 9.61
N GLU A 49 -10.04 9.42 9.05
CA GLU A 49 -10.98 8.40 9.52
C GLU A 49 -10.45 6.98 9.24
N VAL A 50 -9.82 6.75 8.08
CA VAL A 50 -9.20 5.46 7.74
C VAL A 50 -8.14 5.10 8.78
N THR A 51 -7.21 6.01 9.11
CA THR A 51 -6.16 5.75 10.10
C THR A 51 -6.75 5.57 11.50
N PHE A 52 -7.74 6.39 11.88
CA PHE A 52 -8.44 6.26 13.15
C PHE A 52 -9.10 4.89 13.30
N TYR A 53 -9.97 4.48 12.37
CA TYR A 53 -10.64 3.20 12.47
C TYR A 53 -9.65 2.04 12.34
N ALA A 54 -8.66 2.10 11.45
CA ALA A 54 -7.67 1.03 11.34
C ALA A 54 -6.91 0.84 12.68
N SER A 55 -6.56 1.92 13.36
CA SER A 55 -5.90 1.88 14.67
C SER A 55 -6.78 1.25 15.76
N LEU A 56 -8.10 1.47 15.74
CA LEU A 56 -9.03 0.84 16.69
C LEU A 56 -9.08 -0.68 16.57
N PHE A 57 -8.71 -1.23 15.41
CA PHE A 57 -8.70 -2.67 15.13
C PHE A 57 -7.27 -3.25 15.04
N ASP A 58 -6.26 -2.50 15.49
CA ASP A 58 -4.84 -2.89 15.41
C ASP A 58 -4.39 -3.26 13.98
N LEU A 59 -4.98 -2.61 12.97
CA LEU A 59 -4.62 -2.81 11.57
C LEU A 59 -3.66 -1.70 11.11
N PRO A 60 -2.46 -2.04 10.60
CA PRO A 60 -1.56 -1.03 10.06
C PRO A 60 -2.10 -0.49 8.73
N THR A 61 -1.75 0.75 8.41
CA THR A 61 -2.08 1.36 7.12
C THR A 61 -0.88 1.34 6.18
N VAL A 62 -1.15 1.42 4.87
CA VAL A 62 -0.09 1.63 3.88
C VAL A 62 0.67 2.94 4.17
N PRO A 63 1.97 3.02 3.86
CA PRO A 63 2.76 4.21 4.13
C PRO A 63 2.30 5.38 3.25
N VAL A 64 2.18 6.56 3.85
CA VAL A 64 1.91 7.80 3.13
C VAL A 64 3.23 8.36 2.63
N LEU A 65 3.41 8.41 1.30
CA LEU A 65 4.62 8.99 0.70
C LEU A 65 4.62 10.52 0.80
N LYS A 66 3.46 11.14 0.62
CA LYS A 66 3.31 12.60 0.57
C LYS A 66 1.85 13.03 0.74
N LEU A 67 1.63 14.15 1.45
CA LEU A 67 0.33 14.80 1.60
C LEU A 67 0.48 16.28 1.21
N ASP A 68 -0.06 16.66 0.06
CA ASP A 68 0.11 17.98 -0.54
C ASP A 68 -1.22 18.54 -1.06
N MET A 69 -1.32 19.87 -1.03
CA MET A 69 -2.37 20.60 -1.75
C MET A 69 -2.00 20.69 -3.23
N VAL A 70 -2.82 20.09 -4.10
CA VAL A 70 -2.54 20.05 -5.56
C VAL A 70 -3.22 21.17 -6.34
N LYS A 71 -3.99 22.03 -5.68
CA LYS A 71 -4.81 23.09 -6.32
C LYS A 71 -4.01 24.04 -7.22
N ASP A 72 -2.74 24.28 -6.86
CA ASP A 72 -1.86 25.22 -7.54
C ASP A 72 -0.88 24.52 -8.49
N LEU A 73 -0.95 23.19 -8.60
CA LEU A 73 -0.09 22.40 -9.49
C LEU A 73 -0.71 22.27 -10.87
N THR A 74 0.11 22.45 -11.90
CA THR A 74 -0.23 22.04 -13.25
C THR A 74 -0.20 20.51 -13.37
N GLU A 75 -0.88 19.97 -14.40
CA GLU A 75 -0.85 18.54 -14.70
C GLU A 75 0.59 18.02 -14.88
N LEU A 76 1.46 18.79 -15.52
CA LEU A 76 2.87 18.42 -15.74
C LEU A 76 3.66 18.33 -14.43
N GLU A 77 3.42 19.26 -13.50
CA GLU A 77 4.08 19.26 -12.19
C GLU A 77 3.60 18.10 -11.33
N LEU A 78 2.28 17.84 -11.31
CA LEU A 78 1.72 16.70 -10.62
C LEU A 78 2.26 15.38 -11.18
N ARG A 79 2.31 15.25 -12.51
CA ARG A 79 2.88 14.07 -13.17
C ARG A 79 4.34 13.86 -12.78
N ARG A 80 5.17 14.89 -12.85
CA ARG A 80 6.59 14.81 -12.45
C ARG A 80 6.74 14.42 -10.98
N LEU A 81 5.90 14.96 -10.10
CA LEU A 81 5.91 14.60 -8.68
C LEU A 81 5.63 13.10 -8.50
N VAL A 82 4.58 12.59 -9.14
CA VAL A 82 4.19 11.17 -9.07
C VAL A 82 5.30 10.27 -9.64
N GLU A 83 5.84 10.60 -10.81
CA GLU A 83 6.93 9.86 -11.44
C GLU A 83 8.19 9.83 -10.55
N ASN A 84 8.55 10.96 -9.95
CA ASN A 84 9.70 11.05 -9.04
C ASN A 84 9.51 10.21 -7.78
N LEU A 85 8.31 10.20 -7.19
CA LEU A 85 8.01 9.35 -6.03
C LEU A 85 8.08 7.86 -6.41
N ALA A 86 7.52 7.48 -7.55
CA ALA A 86 7.51 6.09 -8.02
C ALA A 86 8.91 5.56 -8.41
N MET A 87 9.89 6.43 -8.63
CA MET A 87 11.30 6.05 -8.84
C MET A 87 12.07 5.77 -7.54
N GLN A 88 11.47 5.98 -6.37
CA GLN A 88 12.12 5.68 -5.10
C GLN A 88 11.97 4.19 -4.74
N SER A 89 12.80 3.72 -3.81
CA SER A 89 12.56 2.41 -3.17
C SER A 89 11.29 2.49 -2.32
N SER A 90 10.60 1.36 -2.14
CA SER A 90 9.48 1.30 -1.20
C SER A 90 9.94 1.61 0.23
N ILE A 91 9.05 2.19 1.04
CA ILE A 91 9.28 2.40 2.48
C ILE A 91 9.61 1.09 3.18
N PHE A 92 9.05 -0.03 2.74
CA PHE A 92 9.37 -1.36 3.28
C PHE A 92 10.65 -1.97 2.70
N GLY A 93 11.43 -1.23 1.90
CA GLY A 93 12.61 -1.71 1.20
C GLY A 93 12.27 -2.71 0.10
N SER A 94 12.32 -2.29 -1.16
CA SER A 94 11.98 -3.14 -2.31
C SER A 94 13.23 -3.75 -2.95
N VAL A 95 13.21 -5.08 -3.12
CA VAL A 95 14.22 -5.84 -3.87
C VAL A 95 13.57 -6.69 -4.97
N ASP A 96 14.29 -6.90 -6.07
CA ASP A 96 13.87 -7.85 -7.10
C ASP A 96 14.07 -9.28 -6.58
N PRO A 97 13.03 -10.13 -6.55
CA PRO A 97 13.12 -11.46 -5.96
C PRO A 97 13.98 -12.44 -6.77
N LYS A 98 14.36 -12.11 -8.02
CA LYS A 98 15.23 -12.93 -8.88
C LYS A 98 16.69 -12.54 -8.74
N THR A 99 17.01 -11.25 -8.64
CA THR A 99 18.40 -10.76 -8.55
C THR A 99 18.85 -10.45 -7.12
N GLU A 100 17.90 -10.32 -6.19
CA GLU A 100 18.11 -9.85 -4.81
C GLU A 100 18.67 -8.42 -4.71
N GLU A 101 18.68 -7.68 -5.81
CA GLU A 101 19.14 -6.29 -5.86
C GLU A 101 18.02 -5.31 -5.49
N ALA A 102 18.41 -4.17 -4.92
CA ALA A 102 17.48 -3.08 -4.63
C ALA A 102 16.81 -2.58 -5.91
N CYS A 103 15.48 -2.44 -5.86
CA CYS A 103 14.68 -1.96 -6.98
C CYS A 103 13.74 -0.84 -6.53
N THR A 104 13.15 -0.14 -7.50
CA THR A 104 12.14 0.89 -7.21
C THR A 104 10.79 0.24 -6.88
N MET A 105 9.97 0.97 -6.12
CA MET A 105 8.60 0.52 -5.81
C MET A 105 7.80 0.22 -7.08
N GLU A 106 6.77 -0.62 -6.97
CA GLU A 106 5.92 -0.97 -8.12
C GLU A 106 5.19 0.26 -8.67
N GLY A 107 4.76 1.14 -7.77
CA GLY A 107 3.97 2.30 -8.09
C GLY A 107 3.38 2.92 -6.84
N LEU A 108 2.41 3.81 -7.04
CA LEU A 108 1.70 4.46 -5.96
C LEU A 108 0.24 4.69 -6.35
N VAL A 109 -0.59 4.86 -5.32
CA VAL A 109 -1.98 5.28 -5.44
C VAL A 109 -2.07 6.71 -4.94
N CYS A 110 -2.64 7.59 -5.74
CA CYS A 110 -3.02 8.94 -5.34
C CYS A 110 -4.51 8.95 -5.02
N ARG A 111 -4.87 9.51 -3.87
CA ARG A 111 -6.26 9.74 -3.50
C ARG A 111 -6.44 11.11 -2.85
N ASN A 112 -7.63 11.69 -2.98
CA ASN A 112 -8.01 12.82 -2.13
C ASN A 112 -8.05 12.37 -0.66
N ALA A 113 -7.55 13.24 0.21
CA ALA A 113 -7.46 12.97 1.65
C ALA A 113 -8.84 13.02 2.31
N ASP A 114 -9.73 13.89 1.83
CA ASP A 114 -11.09 13.99 2.34
C ASP A 114 -11.95 12.78 1.95
N ALA A 115 -13.09 12.67 2.62
CA ALA A 115 -14.11 11.68 2.33
C ALA A 115 -14.82 12.00 1.00
N TYR A 116 -15.18 10.99 0.22
CA TYR A 116 -15.92 11.16 -1.03
C TYR A 116 -16.92 10.03 -1.27
N THR A 117 -17.97 10.31 -2.03
CA THR A 117 -19.00 9.31 -2.29
C THR A 117 -18.49 8.21 -3.21
N LEU A 118 -19.14 7.04 -3.16
CA LEU A 118 -18.84 5.92 -4.05
C LEU A 118 -18.94 6.33 -5.53
N SER A 119 -19.91 7.17 -5.87
CA SER A 119 -20.10 7.69 -7.24
C SER A 119 -18.94 8.56 -7.72
N GLU A 120 -18.21 9.21 -6.82
CA GLU A 120 -17.11 10.10 -7.15
C GLU A 120 -15.74 9.40 -7.14
N PHE A 121 -15.70 8.09 -6.89
CA PHE A 121 -14.46 7.32 -6.75
C PHE A 121 -13.48 7.56 -7.92
N GLN A 122 -13.99 7.54 -9.17
CA GLN A 122 -13.16 7.72 -10.38
C GLN A 122 -12.51 9.10 -10.50
N HIS A 123 -13.03 10.11 -9.79
CA HIS A 123 -12.47 11.47 -9.77
C HIS A 123 -11.54 11.71 -8.57
N ASN A 124 -11.54 10.80 -7.60
CA ASN A 124 -10.81 10.97 -6.34
C ASN A 124 -9.61 10.03 -6.22
N VAL A 125 -9.48 9.02 -7.06
CA VAL A 125 -8.42 8.01 -6.97
C VAL A 125 -7.84 7.69 -8.34
N PHE A 126 -6.51 7.68 -8.44
CA PHE A 126 -5.81 7.10 -9.57
C PHE A 126 -4.56 6.37 -9.10
N LYS A 127 -4.02 5.50 -9.96
CA LYS A 127 -2.76 4.79 -9.70
C LYS A 127 -1.76 5.07 -10.80
N TYR A 128 -0.49 5.13 -10.41
CA TYR A 128 0.64 5.12 -11.32
C TYR A 128 1.47 3.88 -11.03
N VAL A 129 1.79 3.13 -12.08
CA VAL A 129 2.62 1.92 -11.98
C VAL A 129 3.81 2.07 -12.91
N ARG A 130 5.01 1.80 -12.41
CA ARG A 130 6.23 1.99 -13.19
C ARG A 130 6.27 1.07 -14.40
N LYS A 131 6.99 1.50 -15.44
CA LYS A 131 7.25 0.67 -16.61
C LYS A 131 8.04 -0.59 -16.20
N GLY A 132 7.68 -1.74 -16.77
CA GLY A 132 8.36 -3.01 -16.51
C GLY A 132 8.08 -3.63 -15.14
N HIS A 133 6.97 -3.27 -14.48
CA HIS A 133 6.52 -3.93 -13.25
C HIS A 133 6.02 -5.38 -13.49
N VAL A 134 5.53 -5.67 -14.70
CA VAL A 134 5.19 -7.04 -15.13
C VAL A 134 6.49 -7.71 -15.59
N GLN A 135 6.98 -8.66 -14.79
CA GLN A 135 8.26 -9.32 -15.06
C GLN A 135 8.13 -10.77 -15.56
N THR A 136 6.95 -11.40 -15.58
CA THR A 136 6.68 -12.70 -16.25
C THR A 136 5.19 -13.08 -16.20
N ASP A 137 4.67 -13.72 -17.27
CA ASP A 137 3.33 -14.33 -17.41
C ASP A 137 3.17 -15.69 -16.67
N GLU A 138 4.06 -16.01 -15.73
CA GLU A 138 3.94 -17.27 -14.99
C GLU A 138 2.76 -17.19 -14.01
N HIS A 139 1.75 -18.03 -14.26
CA HIS A 139 0.60 -18.19 -13.38
C HIS A 139 1.04 -18.39 -11.93
N TRP A 140 0.80 -17.37 -11.09
CA TRP A 140 1.12 -17.29 -9.66
C TRP A 140 0.68 -18.51 -8.83
N THR A 141 -0.27 -19.31 -9.32
CA THR A 141 -0.78 -20.52 -8.66
C THR A 141 0.25 -21.63 -8.49
N LYS A 142 1.40 -21.60 -9.18
CA LYS A 142 2.41 -22.67 -9.13
C LYS A 142 3.77 -22.31 -8.51
N SER A 143 4.09 -21.03 -8.36
CA SER A 143 5.44 -20.59 -7.96
C SER A 143 5.44 -19.48 -6.90
N TRP A 144 4.35 -19.32 -6.13
CA TRP A 144 4.30 -18.30 -5.09
C TRP A 144 5.18 -18.68 -3.89
N ARG A 145 5.88 -17.68 -3.34
CA ARG A 145 6.65 -17.81 -2.10
C ARG A 145 6.03 -16.90 -1.04
N ARG A 146 5.99 -17.36 0.21
CA ARG A 146 5.63 -16.50 1.34
C ARG A 146 6.67 -15.40 1.51
N ALA A 147 6.23 -14.14 1.66
CA ALA A 147 7.10 -13.04 2.06
C ALA A 147 7.61 -13.25 3.48
N LYS A 148 8.90 -12.97 3.72
CA LYS A 148 9.48 -13.03 5.07
C LYS A 148 9.18 -11.72 5.80
N MET A 149 8.68 -11.83 7.03
CA MET A 149 8.55 -10.67 7.91
C MET A 149 9.92 -10.27 8.47
N ILE A 150 10.04 -9.03 8.92
CA ILE A 150 11.32 -8.43 9.32
C ILE A 150 12.05 -9.25 10.40
N TRP A 151 11.32 -9.78 11.40
CA TRP A 151 11.89 -10.60 12.48
C TRP A 151 12.29 -12.02 12.04
N GLU A 152 11.89 -12.46 10.85
CA GLU A 152 12.30 -13.76 10.30
C GLU A 152 13.60 -13.65 9.50
N ARG A 153 14.09 -12.42 9.28
CA ARG A 153 15.36 -12.16 8.60
C ARG A 153 16.49 -12.12 9.63
N ARG A 154 17.60 -12.80 9.32
CA ARG A 154 18.72 -13.04 10.26
C ARG A 154 19.45 -11.76 10.70
N ASP A 155 19.22 -10.64 10.01
CA ASP A 155 19.85 -9.36 10.27
C ASP A 155 19.07 -8.49 11.27
N TYR A 156 17.93 -8.97 11.80
CA TYR A 156 17.23 -8.31 12.90
C TYR A 156 17.95 -8.56 14.22
N SER A 157 18.99 -7.77 14.52
CA SER A 157 19.50 -7.64 15.88
C SER A 157 18.52 -6.79 16.69
N TRP A 158 17.77 -7.43 17.60
CA TRP A 158 17.01 -6.73 18.63
C TRP A 158 18.01 -5.97 19.51
N ASN A 159 18.19 -4.67 19.26
CA ASN A 159 18.89 -3.77 20.16
C ASN A 159 17.86 -3.19 21.14
N GLY A 160 17.37 -4.01 22.06
CA GLY A 160 16.60 -3.51 23.18
C GLY A 160 17.50 -2.70 24.13
N GLN A 161 17.29 -1.40 24.17
CA GLN A 161 17.66 -0.53 25.28
C GLN A 161 16.40 0.02 25.93
#